data_AF-B4UEG6-F1
#
_entry.id   AF-B4UEG6-F1
#
_cell.length_a   1.000
_cell.length_b   1.000
_cell.length_c   1.000
_cell.angle_alpha   90.00
_cell.angle_beta   90.00
_cell.angle_gamma   90.00
#
_symmetry.space_group_name_H-M   'P 1'
#
loop_
_entity.id
_entity.type
_entity.pdbx_description
1 polymer ?
#
loop_
_entity_poly.entity_id
_entity_poly.type
_entity_poly.pdbx_seq_one_letter_code
_entity_poly.pdbx_strand_id
1 'polypeptide(L)'
;MRYRVLIVDDETDSREALAELTQRWGYDVQTASDGTEALRRAIEGHPDVILTDLVMPNMDGLWLLRALRAELPDCPVVLLTGRGTIQTAVQAIREGAFDFIEKPLEVPRLRLVLERALEKKETMREVQLLRRRIAALAPGTDMIGSGPAMQRVFELVKKVSPSNASVVIAGESGTGKEVVARAIHNLSPRKDKPFVALNCSAIPATLIESELFGYERGAFTGADQRRLGNFELAHNGTLFLDEIGELPLELQAKFLRVLEERKIRRLGGRSEVEVDVRVICATNRDLKEEIRRGRFREDLYFRLHVFSILLPTLKERREDVPLLVHHFIEKFNAETGKHVQGVSPAAMAVLQGYAWPGNIRELRNTVERAMILVDGEVIGEEQLPPDMQASRPEAATLRVPLGLHIDKVEKEYILASLQRNGGNKARTAEILGISEKTLYNKLNRYAAEARSRGEASEGDPAAAVGAKA
;
A
#
# COMPACT_ATOMS: atom_id res chain seq x y z
N MET A 1 2.90 -26.29 -12.60
CA MET A 1 2.76 -27.00 -11.31
C MET A 1 1.43 -27.73 -11.33
N ARG A 2 1.35 -28.98 -10.86
CA ARG A 2 0.05 -29.64 -10.65
C ARG A 2 -0.47 -29.24 -9.27
N TYR A 3 -1.72 -28.82 -9.19
CA TYR A 3 -2.35 -28.50 -7.91
C TYR A 3 -2.62 -29.77 -7.12
N ARG A 4 -2.38 -29.71 -5.81
CA ARG A 4 -2.58 -30.82 -4.88
C ARG A 4 -3.97 -30.76 -4.27
N VAL A 5 -4.79 -31.77 -4.50
CA VAL A 5 -6.14 -31.90 -3.95
C VAL A 5 -6.11 -33.00 -2.89
N LEU A 6 -6.56 -32.69 -1.67
CA LEU A 6 -6.79 -33.70 -0.63
C LEU A 6 -8.28 -34.04 -0.59
N ILE A 7 -8.60 -35.31 -0.79
CA ILE A 7 -9.98 -35.82 -0.77
C ILE A 7 -10.17 -36.64 0.50
N VAL A 8 -11.18 -36.29 1.28
CA VAL A 8 -11.50 -36.92 2.56
C VAL A 8 -12.92 -37.43 2.50
N ASP A 9 -13.08 -38.74 2.57
CA ASP A 9 -14.39 -39.40 2.53
C ASP A 9 -14.20 -40.77 3.20
N ASP A 10 -15.12 -41.21 4.06
CA ASP A 10 -15.03 -42.51 4.72
C ASP A 10 -15.43 -43.66 3.79
N GLU A 11 -16.27 -43.38 2.80
CA GLU A 11 -16.71 -44.35 1.80
C GLU A 11 -15.64 -44.55 0.72
N THR A 12 -15.05 -45.74 0.68
CA THR A 12 -13.94 -46.07 -0.23
C THR A 12 -14.30 -45.87 -1.70
N ASP A 13 -15.49 -46.32 -2.13
CA ASP A 13 -15.92 -46.20 -3.52
C ASP A 13 -16.08 -44.74 -3.96
N SER A 14 -16.63 -43.90 -3.07
CA SER A 14 -16.81 -42.46 -3.31
C SER A 14 -15.46 -41.74 -3.38
N ARG A 15 -14.56 -42.05 -2.44
CA ARG A 15 -13.20 -41.52 -2.36
C ARG A 15 -12.38 -41.84 -3.61
N GLU A 16 -12.44 -43.10 -4.06
CA GLU A 16 -11.71 -43.55 -5.26
C GLU A 16 -12.28 -42.94 -6.53
N ALA A 17 -13.61 -42.86 -6.68
CA ALA A 17 -14.25 -42.22 -7.83
C ALA A 17 -13.90 -40.72 -7.93
N LEU A 18 -13.93 -40.00 -6.81
CA LEU A 18 -13.53 -38.60 -6.75
C LEU A 18 -12.05 -38.41 -7.05
N ALA A 19 -11.20 -39.30 -6.55
CA ALA A 19 -9.78 -39.28 -6.83
C ALA A 19 -9.49 -39.51 -8.32
N GLU A 20 -10.11 -40.51 -8.94
CA GLU A 20 -9.92 -40.76 -10.38
C GLU A 20 -10.42 -39.58 -11.22
N LEU A 21 -11.58 -39.02 -10.88
CA LEU A 21 -12.17 -37.89 -11.59
C LEU A 21 -11.26 -36.65 -11.54
N THR A 22 -10.76 -36.31 -10.35
CA THR A 22 -9.88 -35.15 -10.16
C THR A 22 -8.48 -35.36 -10.74
N GLN A 23 -7.96 -36.59 -10.72
CA GLN A 23 -6.72 -36.95 -11.43
C GLN A 23 -6.84 -36.78 -12.95
N ARG A 24 -7.99 -37.15 -13.54
CA ARG A 24 -8.26 -36.95 -14.98
C ARG A 24 -8.25 -35.46 -15.37
N TRP A 25 -8.50 -34.55 -14.44
CA TRP A 25 -8.39 -33.11 -14.64
C TRP A 25 -6.95 -32.57 -14.51
N GLY A 26 -5.98 -33.44 -14.21
CA GLY A 26 -4.56 -33.09 -14.13
C GLY A 26 -4.08 -32.64 -12.75
N TYR A 27 -4.90 -32.84 -11.71
CA TYR A 27 -4.53 -32.57 -10.33
C TYR A 27 -3.70 -33.71 -9.73
N ASP A 28 -2.84 -33.38 -8.77
CA ASP A 28 -2.15 -34.34 -7.92
C ASP A 28 -3.04 -34.63 -6.71
N VAL A 29 -3.42 -35.89 -6.50
CA VAL A 29 -4.50 -36.22 -5.56
C VAL A 29 -3.98 -37.08 -4.43
N GLN A 30 -4.26 -36.64 -3.21
CA GLN A 30 -4.10 -37.42 -2.00
C GLN A 30 -5.48 -37.72 -1.44
N THR A 31 -5.62 -38.87 -0.81
CA THR A 31 -6.87 -39.30 -0.18
C THR A 31 -6.67 -39.48 1.32
N ALA A 32 -7.73 -39.36 2.10
CA ALA A 32 -7.76 -39.72 3.52
C ALA A 32 -9.11 -40.38 3.83
N SER A 33 -9.08 -41.35 4.74
CA SER A 33 -10.25 -42.14 5.11
C SER A 33 -11.03 -41.57 6.29
N ASP A 34 -10.44 -40.63 7.04
CA ASP A 34 -11.10 -39.93 8.14
C ASP A 34 -10.49 -38.53 8.36
N GLY A 35 -11.14 -37.72 9.20
CA GLY A 35 -10.69 -36.36 9.51
C GLY A 35 -9.35 -36.27 10.25
N THR A 36 -8.95 -37.29 11.01
CA THR A 36 -7.68 -37.29 11.75
C THR A 36 -6.50 -37.53 10.82
N GLU A 37 -6.64 -38.52 9.93
CA GLU A 37 -5.70 -38.79 8.85
C GLU A 37 -5.61 -37.59 7.90
N ALA A 38 -6.75 -36.98 7.55
CA ALA A 38 -6.79 -35.80 6.71
C ALA A 38 -6.01 -34.62 7.31
N LEU A 39 -6.18 -34.34 8.61
CA LEU A 39 -5.46 -33.27 9.28
C LEU A 39 -3.93 -33.50 9.24
N ARG A 40 -3.47 -34.73 9.55
CA ARG A 40 -2.05 -35.08 9.47
C ARG A 40 -1.50 -34.89 8.05
N ARG A 41 -2.19 -35.45 7.05
CA ARG A 41 -1.79 -35.35 5.64
C ARG A 41 -1.84 -33.90 5.13
N ALA A 42 -2.79 -33.10 5.61
CA ALA A 42 -2.88 -31.69 5.26
C ALA A 42 -1.67 -30.90 5.78
N ILE A 43 -1.26 -31.13 7.03
CA ILE A 43 -0.10 -30.46 7.64
C ILE A 43 1.22 -30.88 6.97
N GLU A 44 1.41 -32.15 6.66
CA GLU A 44 2.64 -32.62 5.99
C GLU A 44 2.66 -32.22 4.51
N GLY A 45 1.53 -32.45 3.82
CA GLY A 45 1.39 -32.34 2.37
C GLY A 45 1.11 -30.93 1.87
N HIS A 46 0.55 -30.03 2.69
CA HIS A 46 0.14 -28.67 2.31
C HIS A 46 -0.70 -28.62 1.01
N PRO A 47 -1.91 -29.21 1.01
CA PRO A 47 -2.77 -29.25 -0.18
C PRO A 47 -3.19 -27.86 -0.66
N ASP A 48 -3.52 -27.78 -1.95
CA ASP A 48 -4.05 -26.59 -2.61
C ASP A 48 -5.55 -26.40 -2.42
N VAL A 49 -6.28 -27.49 -2.24
CA VAL A 49 -7.69 -27.47 -1.87
C VAL A 49 -8.03 -28.78 -1.18
N ILE A 50 -8.95 -28.74 -0.23
CA ILE A 50 -9.44 -29.91 0.50
C ILE A 50 -10.90 -30.12 0.13
N LEU A 51 -11.23 -31.31 -0.38
CA LEU A 51 -12.60 -31.79 -0.53
C LEU A 51 -12.87 -32.75 0.62
N THR A 52 -13.88 -32.50 1.45
CA THR A 52 -14.19 -33.39 2.57
C THR A 52 -15.67 -33.69 2.65
N ASP A 53 -16.04 -34.95 2.90
CA ASP A 53 -17.39 -35.26 3.34
C ASP A 53 -17.66 -34.55 4.68
N LEU A 54 -18.88 -34.06 4.82
CA LEU A 54 -19.37 -33.44 6.04
C LEU A 54 -19.60 -34.49 7.12
N VAL A 55 -20.10 -35.67 6.77
CA VAL A 55 -20.49 -36.71 7.73
C VAL A 55 -19.49 -37.86 7.64
N MET A 56 -18.60 -37.96 8.63
CA MET A 56 -17.59 -39.01 8.72
C MET A 56 -17.45 -39.49 10.17
N PRO A 57 -17.06 -40.77 10.40
CA PRO A 57 -16.81 -41.30 11.73
C PRO A 57 -15.60 -40.62 12.41
N ASN A 58 -15.62 -40.61 13.74
CA ASN A 58 -14.64 -39.97 14.63
C ASN A 58 -14.66 -38.44 14.55
N MET A 59 -14.08 -37.88 13.47
CA MET A 59 -13.90 -36.45 13.28
C MET A 59 -14.64 -36.05 11.99
N ASP A 60 -15.78 -35.37 12.18
CA ASP A 60 -16.62 -34.93 11.08
C ASP A 60 -15.97 -33.79 10.26
N GLY A 61 -16.52 -33.51 9.08
CA GLY A 61 -15.96 -32.51 8.16
C GLY A 61 -15.97 -31.09 8.71
N LEU A 62 -16.87 -30.78 9.66
CA LEU A 62 -16.96 -29.46 10.29
C LEU A 62 -15.87 -29.28 11.36
N TRP A 63 -15.60 -30.33 12.15
CA TRP A 63 -14.47 -30.36 13.07
C TRP A 63 -13.13 -30.29 12.31
N LEU A 64 -13.03 -30.99 11.18
CA LEU A 64 -11.88 -30.89 10.28
C LEU A 64 -11.67 -29.46 9.78
N LEU A 65 -12.73 -28.79 9.31
CA LEU A 65 -12.67 -27.39 8.89
C LEU A 65 -12.12 -26.49 10.00
N ARG A 66 -12.62 -26.64 11.24
CA ARG A 66 -12.17 -25.83 12.38
C ARG A 66 -10.70 -26.06 12.71
N ALA A 67 -10.25 -27.31 12.72
CA ALA A 67 -8.84 -27.65 12.98
C ALA A 67 -7.92 -27.13 11.86
N LEU A 68 -8.31 -27.30 10.60
CA LEU A 68 -7.58 -26.79 9.46
C LEU A 68 -7.51 -25.26 9.43
N ARG A 69 -8.53 -24.56 9.92
CA ARG A 69 -8.50 -23.09 10.00
C ARG A 69 -7.44 -22.57 10.96
N ALA A 70 -7.10 -23.33 12.00
CA ALA A 70 -6.03 -22.98 12.93
C ALA A 70 -4.63 -23.19 12.33
N GLU A 71 -4.43 -24.29 11.60
CA GLU A 71 -3.11 -24.71 11.10
C GLU A 71 -2.83 -24.24 9.65
N LEU A 72 -3.85 -24.18 8.81
CA LEU A 72 -3.81 -23.86 7.38
C LEU A 72 -4.93 -22.88 7.01
N PRO A 73 -4.94 -21.64 7.56
CA PRO A 73 -6.02 -20.67 7.36
C PRO A 73 -6.23 -20.27 5.89
N ASP A 74 -5.19 -20.43 5.06
CA ASP A 74 -5.18 -20.05 3.66
C ASP A 74 -5.64 -21.18 2.70
N CYS A 75 -5.90 -22.39 3.21
CA CYS A 75 -6.30 -23.53 2.39
C CYS A 75 -7.84 -23.56 2.23
N PRO A 76 -8.37 -23.44 0.99
CA PRO A 76 -9.81 -23.53 0.78
C PRO A 76 -10.30 -24.97 1.04
N VAL A 77 -11.37 -25.09 1.84
CA VAL A 77 -12.04 -26.35 2.16
C VAL A 77 -13.44 -26.35 1.55
N VAL A 78 -13.75 -27.36 0.74
CA VAL A 78 -15.07 -27.56 0.12
C VAL A 78 -15.72 -28.78 0.77
N LEU A 79 -16.95 -28.60 1.25
CA LEU A 79 -17.69 -29.66 1.93
C LEU A 79 -18.62 -30.40 0.96
N LEU A 80 -18.59 -31.73 1.00
CA LEU A 80 -19.51 -32.60 0.27
C LEU A 80 -20.56 -33.12 1.25
N THR A 81 -21.84 -33.12 0.90
CA THR A 81 -22.90 -33.58 1.82
C THR A 81 -24.02 -34.31 1.09
N GLY A 82 -24.42 -35.49 1.58
CA GLY A 82 -25.59 -36.23 1.05
C GLY A 82 -26.90 -36.04 1.81
N ARG A 83 -26.86 -35.36 2.98
CA ARG A 83 -28.03 -35.09 3.84
C ARG A 83 -27.95 -33.70 4.48
N GLY A 84 -27.63 -32.69 3.67
CA GLY A 84 -27.52 -31.31 4.14
C GLY A 84 -28.89 -30.63 4.20
N THR A 85 -29.25 -30.03 5.35
CA THR A 85 -30.25 -28.97 5.34
C THR A 85 -29.58 -27.67 4.88
N ILE A 86 -30.32 -26.73 4.29
CA ILE A 86 -29.80 -25.39 3.94
C ILE A 86 -29.13 -24.73 5.16
N GLN A 87 -29.63 -24.99 6.37
CA GLN A 87 -29.07 -24.46 7.62
C GLN A 87 -27.64 -24.96 7.87
N THR A 88 -27.37 -26.25 7.65
CA THR A 88 -26.03 -26.83 7.85
C THR A 88 -25.01 -26.28 6.84
N ALA A 89 -25.43 -26.07 5.60
CA ALA A 89 -24.61 -25.46 4.57
C ALA A 89 -24.26 -24.00 4.90
N VAL A 90 -25.24 -23.21 5.36
CA VAL A 90 -25.02 -21.82 5.79
C VAL A 90 -24.09 -21.76 7.00
N GLN A 91 -24.22 -22.69 7.95
CA GLN A 91 -23.33 -22.78 9.10
C GLN A 91 -21.88 -23.09 8.68
N ALA A 92 -21.69 -24.05 7.78
CA ALA A 92 -20.37 -24.40 7.26
C ALA A 92 -19.64 -23.22 6.59
N ILE A 93 -20.35 -22.42 5.79
CA ILE A 93 -19.81 -21.20 5.19
C ILE A 93 -19.42 -20.17 6.26
N ARG A 94 -20.28 -19.96 7.28
CA ARG A 94 -19.96 -19.06 8.41
C ARG A 94 -18.74 -19.52 9.19
N GLU A 95 -18.50 -20.82 9.29
CA GLU A 95 -17.35 -21.40 9.98
C GLU A 95 -16.06 -21.38 9.14
N GLY A 96 -16.15 -20.99 7.87
CA GLY A 96 -15.00 -20.70 7.01
C GLY A 96 -14.82 -21.67 5.84
N ALA A 97 -15.80 -22.52 5.54
CA ALA A 97 -15.76 -23.33 4.32
C ALA A 97 -15.77 -22.40 3.09
N PHE A 98 -15.04 -22.80 2.05
CA PHE A 98 -15.02 -22.08 0.78
C PHE A 98 -16.35 -22.22 0.04
N ASP A 99 -16.86 -23.44 -0.06
CA ASP A 99 -18.15 -23.75 -0.68
C ASP A 99 -18.66 -25.11 -0.16
N PHE A 100 -19.88 -25.47 -0.55
CA PHE A 100 -20.45 -26.80 -0.30
C PHE A 100 -21.12 -27.37 -1.56
N ILE A 101 -21.10 -28.69 -1.69
CA ILE A 101 -21.70 -29.42 -2.81
C ILE A 101 -22.58 -30.55 -2.26
N GLU A 102 -23.82 -30.58 -2.73
CA GLU A 102 -24.78 -31.63 -2.38
C GLU A 102 -24.53 -32.89 -3.23
N LYS A 103 -24.54 -34.08 -2.61
CA LYS A 103 -24.50 -35.37 -3.28
C LYS A 103 -25.94 -35.72 -3.72
N PRO A 104 -26.19 -36.24 -4.94
CA PRO A 104 -25.21 -36.75 -5.89
C PRO A 104 -24.44 -35.65 -6.63
N LEU A 105 -23.13 -35.84 -6.79
CA LEU A 105 -22.21 -34.83 -7.29
C LEU A 105 -22.38 -34.61 -8.80
N GLU A 106 -22.72 -33.39 -9.18
CA GLU A 106 -22.66 -32.97 -10.58
C GLU A 106 -21.22 -32.63 -10.97
N VAL A 107 -20.64 -33.44 -11.86
CA VAL A 107 -19.26 -33.30 -12.35
C VAL A 107 -18.92 -31.87 -12.81
N PRO A 108 -19.77 -31.14 -13.57
CA PRO A 108 -19.50 -29.76 -13.96
C PRO A 108 -19.44 -28.78 -12.77
N ARG A 109 -20.31 -28.97 -11.77
CA ARG A 109 -20.35 -28.12 -10.57
C ARG A 109 -19.11 -28.31 -9.71
N LEU A 110 -18.70 -29.56 -9.49
CA LEU A 110 -17.48 -29.88 -8.74
C LEU A 110 -16.25 -29.24 -9.38
N ARG A 111 -16.14 -29.32 -10.71
CA ARG A 111 -15.02 -28.71 -11.45
C ARG A 111 -15.00 -27.20 -11.29
N LEU A 112 -16.14 -26.52 -11.45
CA LEU A 112 -16.23 -25.06 -11.29
C LEU A 112 -15.82 -24.59 -9.89
N VAL A 113 -16.27 -25.30 -8.85
CA VAL A 113 -15.94 -24.97 -7.45
C VAL A 113 -14.44 -25.16 -7.20
N LEU A 114 -13.85 -26.24 -7.69
CA LEU A 114 -12.40 -26.49 -7.59
C LEU A 114 -11.59 -25.41 -8.31
N GLU A 115 -11.95 -25.04 -9.55
CA GLU A 115 -11.27 -24.00 -10.31
C GLU A 115 -11.27 -22.66 -9.54
N ARG A 116 -12.42 -22.26 -8.98
CA ARG A 116 -12.54 -21.04 -8.16
C ARG A 116 -11.76 -21.10 -6.85
N ALA A 117 -11.76 -22.25 -6.18
CA ALA A 117 -10.99 -22.44 -4.95
C ALA A 117 -9.48 -22.27 -5.20
N LEU A 118 -9.00 -22.87 -6.28
CA LEU A 118 -7.59 -22.79 -6.68
C LEU A 118 -7.19 -21.38 -7.14
N GLU A 119 -8.05 -20.68 -7.88
CA GLU A 119 -7.82 -19.28 -8.28
C GLU A 119 -7.68 -18.34 -7.06
N LYS A 120 -8.52 -18.53 -6.04
CA LYS A 120 -8.40 -17.80 -4.77
C LYS A 120 -7.05 -18.09 -4.10
N LYS A 121 -6.62 -19.35 -4.07
CA LYS A 121 -5.31 -19.72 -3.50
C LYS A 121 -4.16 -19.11 -4.29
N GLU A 122 -4.21 -19.11 -5.61
CA GLU A 122 -3.20 -18.50 -6.47
C GLU A 122 -3.07 -17.00 -6.20
N THR A 123 -4.20 -16.30 -6.14
CA THR A 123 -4.27 -14.87 -5.82
C THR A 123 -3.64 -14.57 -4.46
N MET A 124 -3.99 -15.34 -3.43
CA MET A 124 -3.41 -15.18 -2.09
C MET A 124 -1.92 -15.50 -2.04
N ARG A 125 -1.48 -16.53 -2.78
CA ARG A 125 -0.08 -16.92 -2.89
C ARG A 125 0.76 -15.85 -3.59
N GLU A 126 0.21 -15.21 -4.63
CA GLU A 126 0.86 -14.10 -5.32
C GLU A 126 1.01 -12.89 -4.39
N VAL A 127 -0.04 -12.54 -3.64
CA VAL A 127 0.00 -11.50 -2.61
C VAL A 127 1.06 -11.81 -1.55
N GLN A 128 1.12 -13.06 -1.05
CA GLN A 128 2.15 -13.48 -0.09
C GLN A 128 3.57 -13.47 -0.68
N LEU A 129 3.76 -13.89 -1.93
CA LEU A 129 5.05 -13.86 -2.62
C LEU A 129 5.52 -12.42 -2.86
N LEU A 130 4.62 -11.52 -3.24
CA LEU A 130 4.90 -10.10 -3.37
C LEU A 130 5.27 -9.49 -2.01
N ARG A 131 4.51 -9.78 -0.95
CA ARG A 131 4.83 -9.38 0.43
C ARG A 131 6.19 -9.90 0.89
N ARG A 132 6.51 -11.16 0.61
CA ARG A 132 7.83 -11.76 0.92
C ARG A 132 8.96 -11.15 0.10
N ARG A 133 8.73 -10.78 -1.17
CA ARG A 133 9.70 -10.05 -2.00
C ARG A 133 9.93 -8.64 -1.47
N ILE A 134 8.88 -7.94 -1.03
CA ILE A 134 9.00 -6.61 -0.39
C ILE A 134 9.79 -6.73 0.93
N ALA A 135 9.47 -7.72 1.77
CA ALA A 135 10.21 -8.01 3.00
C ALA A 135 11.67 -8.40 2.74
N ALA A 136 11.95 -9.16 1.67
CA ALA A 136 13.31 -9.53 1.26
C ALA A 136 14.09 -8.35 0.64
N LEU A 137 13.39 -7.37 0.08
CA LEU A 137 14.01 -6.15 -0.45
C LEU A 137 14.52 -5.23 0.66
N ALA A 138 13.95 -5.26 1.87
CA ALA A 138 14.48 -4.51 3.01
C ALA A 138 14.23 -5.21 4.37
N PRO A 139 14.95 -6.31 4.65
CA PRO A 139 14.80 -7.05 5.91
C PRO A 139 15.13 -6.15 7.11
N GLY A 140 14.23 -6.08 8.09
CA GLY A 140 14.42 -5.26 9.30
C GLY A 140 14.10 -3.77 9.13
N THR A 141 13.34 -3.39 8.10
CA THR A 141 12.86 -2.02 7.90
C THR A 141 11.35 -2.00 7.71
N ASP A 142 10.68 -0.96 8.22
CA ASP A 142 9.23 -0.73 8.04
C ASP A 142 8.91 -0.08 6.68
N MET A 143 9.86 -0.11 5.73
CA MET A 143 9.66 0.49 4.42
C MET A 143 8.80 -0.43 3.54
N ILE A 144 7.72 0.13 2.97
CA ILE A 144 6.76 -0.60 2.14
C ILE A 144 6.70 0.03 0.76
N GLY A 145 6.79 -0.82 -0.25
CA GLY A 145 6.64 -0.43 -1.65
C GLY A 145 7.12 -1.55 -2.57
N SER A 146 6.46 -1.69 -3.70
CA SER A 146 6.78 -2.65 -4.76
C SER A 146 7.05 -1.95 -6.10
N GLY A 147 6.53 -0.73 -6.28
CA GLY A 147 6.71 0.06 -7.48
C GLY A 147 8.17 0.46 -7.76
N PRO A 148 8.50 0.77 -9.02
CA PRO A 148 9.85 1.11 -9.45
C PRO A 148 10.41 2.36 -8.75
N ALA A 149 9.55 3.31 -8.37
CA ALA A 149 9.96 4.51 -7.64
C ALA A 149 10.52 4.17 -6.25
N MET A 150 9.85 3.26 -5.52
CA MET A 150 10.32 2.81 -4.20
C MET A 150 11.51 1.87 -4.28
N GLN A 151 11.61 1.04 -5.32
CA GLN A 151 12.80 0.19 -5.53
C GLN A 151 14.08 1.03 -5.65
N ARG A 152 14.03 2.16 -6.38
CA ARG A 152 15.15 3.11 -6.45
C ARG A 152 15.51 3.68 -5.07
N VAL A 153 14.50 4.05 -4.27
CA VAL A 153 14.72 4.52 -2.89
C VAL A 153 15.43 3.44 -2.07
N PHE A 154 14.99 2.18 -2.15
CA PHE A 154 15.63 1.06 -1.42
C PHE A 154 17.08 0.85 -1.83
N GLU A 155 17.39 0.95 -3.13
CA GLU A 155 18.77 0.86 -3.61
C GLU A 155 19.65 1.99 -3.07
N LEU A 156 19.16 3.23 -3.07
CA LEU A 156 19.87 4.38 -2.52
C LEU A 156 20.11 4.21 -1.02
N VAL A 157 19.10 3.77 -0.27
CA VAL A 157 19.21 3.46 1.17
C VAL A 157 20.29 2.41 1.40
N LYS A 158 20.26 1.28 0.68
CA LYS A 158 21.27 0.21 0.83
C LYS A 158 22.69 0.71 0.53
N LYS A 159 22.87 1.54 -0.49
CA LYS A 159 24.18 2.09 -0.88
C LYS A 159 24.72 3.08 0.15
N VAL A 160 23.88 3.94 0.73
CA VAL A 160 24.32 4.98 1.66
C VAL A 160 24.45 4.49 3.10
N SER A 161 23.73 3.42 3.49
CA SER A 161 23.69 2.94 4.88
C SER A 161 25.06 2.57 5.46
N PRO A 162 25.99 1.91 4.73
CA PRO A 162 27.33 1.61 5.22
C PRO A 162 28.24 2.85 5.41
N SER A 163 27.91 3.98 4.80
CA SER A 163 28.70 5.22 4.85
C SER A 163 28.40 6.06 6.10
N ASN A 164 29.36 6.88 6.53
CA ASN A 164 29.16 7.92 7.55
C ASN A 164 28.74 9.28 6.95
N ALA A 165 28.48 9.36 5.65
CA ALA A 165 28.05 10.59 4.99
C ALA A 165 26.70 11.09 5.54
N SER A 166 26.57 12.42 5.61
CA SER A 166 25.29 13.10 5.87
C SER A 166 24.29 12.80 4.77
N VAL A 167 23.04 12.54 5.15
CA VAL A 167 21.96 12.22 4.20
C VAL A 167 20.83 13.23 4.37
N VAL A 168 20.36 13.79 3.26
CA VAL A 168 19.17 14.64 3.20
C VAL A 168 18.04 13.87 2.53
N ILE A 169 16.92 13.70 3.25
CA ILE A 169 15.70 13.06 2.76
C ILE A 169 14.70 14.16 2.43
N ALA A 170 14.49 14.40 1.13
CA ALA A 170 13.55 15.38 0.64
C ALA A 170 12.23 14.70 0.26
N GLY A 171 11.11 15.38 0.48
CA GLY A 171 9.80 14.91 0.03
C GLY A 171 8.68 15.57 0.80
N GLU A 172 7.47 15.52 0.25
CA GLU A 172 6.29 16.13 0.87
C GLU A 172 6.01 15.56 2.28
N SER A 173 5.18 16.27 3.04
CA SER A 173 4.74 15.81 4.35
C SER A 173 4.01 14.46 4.22
N GLY A 174 4.29 13.54 5.15
CA GLY A 174 3.65 12.22 5.17
C GLY A 174 4.14 11.21 4.12
N THR A 175 5.22 11.48 3.38
CA THR A 175 5.79 10.52 2.39
C THR A 175 6.60 9.36 3.00
N GLY A 176 6.90 9.41 4.30
CA GLY A 176 7.67 8.37 5.01
C GLY A 176 9.14 8.71 5.28
N LYS A 177 9.51 9.99 5.33
CA LYS A 177 10.91 10.45 5.55
C LYS A 177 11.56 9.83 6.79
N GLU A 178 10.86 9.79 7.92
CA GLU A 178 11.38 9.18 9.16
C GLU A 178 11.61 7.67 9.02
N VAL A 179 10.71 6.95 8.33
CA VAL A 179 10.85 5.50 8.10
C VAL A 179 12.12 5.22 7.29
N VAL A 180 12.41 6.05 6.30
CA VAL A 180 13.65 5.96 5.50
C VAL A 180 14.88 6.29 6.34
N ALA A 181 14.82 7.29 7.22
CA ALA A 181 15.93 7.60 8.14
C ALA A 181 16.23 6.42 9.09
N ARG A 182 15.19 5.79 9.65
CA ARG A 182 15.33 4.59 10.48
C ARG A 182 15.90 3.42 9.70
N ALA A 183 15.45 3.22 8.45
CA ALA A 183 16.01 2.19 7.59
C ALA A 183 17.51 2.38 7.33
N ILE A 184 17.95 3.62 7.05
CA ILE A 184 19.38 3.94 6.87
C ILE A 184 20.18 3.59 8.14
N HIS A 185 19.63 3.91 9.31
CA HIS A 185 20.27 3.58 10.58
C HIS A 185 20.36 2.06 10.82
N ASN A 186 19.26 1.34 10.65
CA ASN A 186 19.18 -0.12 10.86
C ASN A 186 20.10 -0.91 9.92
N LEU A 187 20.37 -0.39 8.74
CA LEU A 187 21.26 -0.99 7.74
C LEU A 187 22.72 -0.49 7.84
N SER A 188 23.03 0.34 8.84
CA SER A 188 24.37 0.91 9.03
C SER A 188 25.20 0.12 10.06
N PRO A 189 26.53 0.35 10.11
CA PRO A 189 27.37 -0.16 11.20
C PRO A 189 26.96 0.34 12.60
N ARG A 190 26.09 1.36 12.67
CA ARG A 190 25.58 1.96 13.91
C ARG A 190 24.19 1.44 14.31
N LYS A 191 23.68 0.36 13.70
CA LYS A 191 22.34 -0.20 13.97
C LYS A 191 22.07 -0.55 15.45
N ASP A 192 23.11 -0.91 16.20
CA ASP A 192 23.01 -1.26 17.62
C ASP A 192 23.31 -0.06 18.54
N LYS A 193 23.40 1.15 17.98
CA LYS A 193 23.67 2.42 18.67
C LYS A 193 22.41 3.28 18.71
N PRO A 194 22.37 4.37 19.52
CA PRO A 194 21.18 5.19 19.62
C PRO A 194 20.75 5.81 18.28
N PHE A 195 19.45 5.77 18.01
CA PHE A 195 18.80 6.58 16.99
C PHE A 195 17.96 7.66 17.69
N VAL A 196 18.43 8.90 17.65
CA VAL A 196 17.76 10.05 18.29
C VAL A 196 17.06 10.84 17.20
N ALA A 197 15.73 10.94 17.28
CA ALA A 197 14.91 11.72 16.36
C ALA A 197 14.44 13.00 17.01
N LEU A 198 14.61 14.12 16.30
CA LEU A 198 14.17 15.45 16.71
C LEU A 198 13.40 16.11 15.58
N ASN A 199 12.21 16.62 15.85
CA ASN A 199 11.44 17.40 14.89
C ASN A 199 11.60 18.90 15.20
N CYS A 200 12.26 19.62 14.30
CA CYS A 200 12.56 21.05 14.48
C CYS A 200 11.29 21.92 14.48
N SER A 201 10.22 21.49 13.81
CA SER A 201 8.95 22.23 13.75
C SER A 201 8.10 22.08 15.02
N ALA A 202 8.30 21.00 15.78
CA ALA A 202 7.50 20.68 16.96
C ALA A 202 7.99 21.36 18.25
N ILE A 203 9.20 21.94 18.22
CA ILE A 203 9.86 22.52 19.39
C ILE A 203 9.90 24.04 19.24
N PRO A 204 9.47 24.81 20.25
CA PRO A 204 9.61 26.27 20.22
C PRO A 204 11.05 26.69 19.93
N ALA A 205 11.22 27.73 19.10
CA ALA A 205 12.54 28.24 18.72
C ALA A 205 13.42 28.63 19.92
N THR A 206 12.81 29.00 21.05
CA THR A 206 13.50 29.33 22.31
C THR A 206 14.08 28.11 23.03
N LEU A 207 13.53 26.91 22.80
CA LEU A 207 13.92 25.67 23.48
C LEU A 207 14.78 24.76 22.62
N ILE A 208 14.71 24.87 21.30
CA ILE A 208 15.39 23.96 20.38
C ILE A 208 16.92 23.99 20.56
N GLU A 209 17.51 25.13 20.94
CA GLU A 209 18.94 25.20 21.25
C GLU A 209 19.29 24.30 22.46
N SER A 210 18.50 24.38 23.52
CA SER A 210 18.70 23.60 24.75
C SER A 210 18.44 22.11 24.54
N GLU A 211 17.50 21.75 23.67
CA GLU A 211 17.24 20.36 23.28
C GLU A 211 18.38 19.80 22.41
N LEU A 212 18.95 20.58 21.49
CA LEU A 212 20.06 20.12 20.64
C LEU A 212 21.37 19.95 21.42
N PHE A 213 21.77 20.98 22.17
CA PHE A 213 23.12 21.08 22.75
C PHE A 213 23.16 20.80 24.26
N GLY A 214 22.02 20.75 24.94
CA GLY A 214 21.96 20.59 26.40
C GLY A 214 22.38 21.86 27.14
N TYR A 215 22.19 21.86 28.45
CA TYR A 215 22.49 23.02 29.28
C TYR A 215 23.07 22.63 30.64
N GLU A 216 23.91 23.50 31.18
CA GLU A 216 24.42 23.40 32.55
C GLU A 216 23.44 24.03 33.54
N ARG A 217 23.59 23.66 34.82
CA ARG A 217 22.81 24.29 35.91
C ARG A 217 23.06 25.80 35.92
N GLY A 218 21.98 26.58 35.93
CA GLY A 218 22.03 28.05 35.94
C GLY A 218 22.22 28.71 34.58
N ALA A 219 22.09 27.98 33.47
CA ALA A 219 22.22 28.53 32.12
C ALA A 219 21.13 29.57 31.76
N PHE A 220 19.93 29.43 32.32
CA PHE A 220 18.80 30.36 32.19
C PHE A 220 17.85 30.21 33.38
N THR A 221 16.89 31.12 33.53
CA THR A 221 15.89 31.06 34.61
C THR A 221 15.07 29.77 34.52
N GLY A 222 15.16 28.91 35.55
CA GLY A 222 14.54 27.57 35.58
C GLY A 222 15.46 26.40 35.24
N ALA A 223 16.75 26.65 34.94
CA ALA A 223 17.75 25.61 34.72
C ALA A 223 18.32 25.07 36.04
N ASP A 224 17.49 24.42 36.87
CA ASP A 224 17.86 23.96 38.21
C ASP A 224 18.84 22.76 38.20
N GLN A 225 18.85 22.00 37.11
CA GLN A 225 19.70 20.83 36.92
C GLN A 225 20.37 20.86 35.54
N ARG A 226 21.46 20.10 35.40
CA ARG A 226 22.10 19.87 34.10
C ARG A 226 21.24 18.91 33.26
N ARG A 227 21.11 19.18 31.96
CA ARG A 227 20.44 18.29 30.99
C ARG A 227 21.30 18.06 29.75
N LEU A 228 21.40 16.80 29.32
CA LEU A 228 22.12 16.41 28.11
C LEU A 228 21.31 16.81 26.87
N GLY A 229 22.01 17.26 25.82
CA GLY A 229 21.41 17.55 24.52
C GLY A 229 21.31 16.31 23.64
N ASN A 230 20.49 16.40 22.58
CA ASN A 230 20.29 15.33 21.61
C ASN A 230 21.58 14.91 20.89
N PHE A 231 22.54 15.82 20.70
CA PHE A 231 23.87 15.44 20.17
C PHE A 231 24.63 14.49 21.09
N GLU A 232 24.56 14.70 22.40
CA GLU A 232 25.22 13.81 23.36
C GLU A 232 24.48 12.48 23.47
N LEU A 233 23.15 12.52 23.49
CA LEU A 233 22.31 11.32 23.51
C LEU A 233 22.52 10.46 22.25
N ALA A 234 22.83 11.09 21.12
CA ALA A 234 23.11 10.43 19.85
C ALA A 234 24.57 10.00 19.68
N HIS A 235 25.42 10.17 20.70
CA HIS A 235 26.85 9.85 20.59
C HIS A 235 27.09 8.39 20.17
N ASN A 236 28.00 8.18 19.21
CA ASN A 236 28.25 6.93 18.48
C ASN A 236 27.08 6.40 17.64
N GLY A 237 25.93 7.09 17.64
CA GLY A 237 24.71 6.70 16.96
C GLY A 237 24.36 7.59 15.78
N THR A 238 23.07 7.85 15.61
CA THR A 238 22.52 8.66 14.54
C THR A 238 21.55 9.70 15.10
N LEU A 239 21.74 10.96 14.70
CA LEU A 239 20.81 12.05 14.95
C LEU A 239 19.99 12.30 13.69
N PHE A 240 18.68 12.09 13.79
CA PHE A 240 17.72 12.40 12.76
C PHE A 240 17.02 13.74 13.07
N LEU A 241 17.10 14.67 12.12
CA LEU A 241 16.47 15.99 12.22
C LEU A 241 15.36 16.10 11.18
N ASP A 242 14.12 16.03 11.64
CA ASP A 242 12.96 16.25 10.79
C ASP A 242 12.67 17.75 10.65
N GLU A 243 12.23 18.13 9.45
CA GLU A 243 11.99 19.51 9.03
C GLU A 243 13.17 20.47 9.32
N ILE A 244 14.38 20.12 8.87
CA ILE A 244 15.60 20.91 9.08
C ILE A 244 15.49 22.36 8.56
N GLY A 245 14.61 22.61 7.59
CA GLY A 245 14.33 23.96 7.08
C GLY A 245 13.63 24.89 8.08
N GLU A 246 13.14 24.38 9.21
CA GLU A 246 12.56 25.16 10.30
C GLU A 246 13.60 25.58 11.36
N LEU A 247 14.85 25.12 11.24
CA LEU A 247 15.89 25.46 12.20
C LEU A 247 16.21 26.97 12.12
N PRO A 248 16.14 27.73 13.23
CA PRO A 248 16.47 29.15 13.23
C PRO A 248 17.87 29.44 12.71
N LEU A 249 18.03 30.55 11.97
CA LEU A 249 19.28 30.91 11.28
C LEU A 249 20.49 30.99 12.25
N GLU A 250 20.27 31.49 13.46
CA GLU A 250 21.28 31.59 14.52
C GLU A 250 21.81 30.22 14.94
N LEU A 251 20.94 29.20 14.93
CA LEU A 251 21.29 27.83 15.31
C LEU A 251 21.92 27.04 14.17
N GLN A 252 21.62 27.40 12.92
CA GLN A 252 22.27 26.80 11.75
C GLN A 252 23.79 26.99 11.79
N ALA A 253 24.28 28.16 12.26
CA ALA A 253 25.71 28.43 12.43
C ALA A 253 26.35 27.52 13.48
N LYS A 254 25.72 27.38 14.65
CA LYS A 254 26.18 26.47 15.72
C LYS A 254 26.15 25.03 15.24
N PHE A 255 25.10 24.63 14.54
CA PHE A 255 24.94 23.30 14.00
C PHE A 255 26.03 22.95 12.99
N LEU A 256 26.32 23.85 12.03
CA LEU A 256 27.45 23.70 11.09
C LEU A 256 28.78 23.46 11.83
N ARG A 257 29.06 24.28 12.86
CA ARG A 257 30.28 24.14 13.66
C ARG A 257 30.41 22.75 14.31
N VAL A 258 29.32 22.18 14.80
CA VAL A 258 29.33 20.81 15.34
C VAL A 258 29.61 19.77 14.26
N LEU A 259 29.07 19.94 13.06
CA LEU A 259 29.33 19.02 11.93
C LEU A 259 30.80 19.05 11.47
N GLU A 260 31.50 20.16 11.67
CA GLU A 260 32.91 20.34 11.29
C GLU A 260 33.86 19.92 12.40
N GLU A 261 33.66 20.44 13.62
CA GLU A 261 34.57 20.25 14.75
C GLU A 261 34.31 18.97 15.54
N ARG A 262 33.13 18.36 15.39
CA ARG A 262 32.67 17.21 16.21
C ARG A 262 32.71 17.48 17.71
N LYS A 263 32.50 18.74 18.08
CA LYS A 263 32.48 19.22 19.46
C LYS A 263 31.26 20.06 19.69
N ILE A 264 30.64 19.90 20.85
CA ILE A 264 29.53 20.73 21.28
C ILE A 264 29.91 21.49 22.56
N ARG A 265 29.23 22.60 22.79
CA ARG A 265 29.25 23.34 24.05
C ARG A 265 27.82 23.49 24.56
N ARG A 266 27.57 23.05 25.78
CA ARG A 266 26.27 23.22 26.43
C ARG A 266 25.98 24.70 26.68
N LEU A 267 24.70 25.08 26.72
CA LEU A 267 24.32 26.44 27.12
C LEU A 267 24.80 26.71 28.55
N GLY A 268 25.41 27.87 28.75
CA GLY A 268 26.03 28.25 30.04
C GLY A 268 27.32 27.48 30.38
N GLY A 269 27.71 26.48 29.59
CA GLY A 269 28.91 25.68 29.79
C GLY A 269 30.16 26.30 29.15
N ARG A 270 31.32 26.08 29.77
CA ARG A 270 32.64 26.49 29.23
C ARG A 270 33.43 25.34 28.61
N SER A 271 33.10 24.09 28.95
CA SER A 271 33.76 22.89 28.45
C SER A 271 33.18 22.45 27.11
N GLU A 272 34.06 22.03 26.20
CA GLU A 272 33.69 21.35 24.97
C GLU A 272 33.57 19.85 25.20
N VAL A 273 32.62 19.22 24.52
CA VAL A 273 32.32 17.79 24.60
C VAL A 273 32.43 17.20 23.20
N GLU A 274 33.29 16.20 23.02
CA GLU A 274 33.45 15.52 21.74
C GLU A 274 32.24 14.61 21.45
N VAL A 275 31.74 14.68 20.21
CA VAL A 275 30.60 13.90 19.75
C VAL A 275 30.89 13.25 18.38
N ASP A 276 30.74 11.93 18.27
CA ASP A 276 30.74 11.23 16.99
C ASP A 276 29.30 10.84 16.64
N VAL A 277 28.67 11.62 15.76
CA VAL A 277 27.25 11.45 15.42
C VAL A 277 27.11 11.45 13.90
N ARG A 278 26.43 10.43 13.37
CA ARG A 278 25.96 10.46 11.98
C ARG A 278 24.69 11.30 11.92
N VAL A 279 24.64 12.26 11.01
CA VAL A 279 23.48 13.14 10.84
C VAL A 279 22.66 12.74 9.62
N ILE A 280 21.35 12.59 9.81
CA ILE A 280 20.36 12.44 8.76
C ILE A 280 19.34 13.56 8.92
N CYS A 281 19.05 14.30 7.86
CA CYS A 281 18.08 15.38 7.89
C CYS A 281 16.91 15.07 6.95
N ALA A 282 15.72 15.55 7.29
CA ALA A 282 14.56 15.52 6.43
C ALA A 282 13.99 16.93 6.24
N THR A 283 13.40 17.18 5.06
CA THR A 283 12.75 18.46 4.74
C THR A 283 11.61 18.25 3.76
N ASN A 284 10.52 19.00 3.94
CA ASN A 284 9.48 19.17 2.93
C ASN A 284 9.66 20.43 2.06
N ARG A 285 10.59 21.32 2.42
CA ARG A 285 10.90 22.57 1.73
C ARG A 285 12.03 22.40 0.71
N ASP A 286 12.00 23.24 -0.32
CA ASP A 286 13.15 23.44 -1.20
C ASP A 286 14.21 24.30 -0.50
N LEU A 287 15.27 23.66 -0.01
CA LEU A 287 16.35 24.35 0.70
C LEU A 287 17.08 25.38 -0.19
N LYS A 288 17.12 25.20 -1.51
CA LYS A 288 17.74 26.19 -2.42
C LYS A 288 16.91 27.46 -2.52
N GLU A 289 15.59 27.35 -2.46
CA GLU A 289 14.69 28.50 -2.36
C GLU A 289 14.85 29.19 -0.98
N GLU A 290 14.97 28.42 0.10
CA GLU A 290 15.17 28.97 1.45
C GLU A 290 16.52 29.71 1.59
N ILE A 291 17.58 29.26 0.89
CA ILE A 291 18.84 30.01 0.77
C ILE A 291 18.62 31.34 0.05
N ARG A 292 17.93 31.34 -1.10
CA ARG A 292 17.64 32.57 -1.86
C ARG A 292 16.82 33.58 -1.05
N ARG A 293 16.02 33.11 -0.11
CA ARG A 293 15.22 33.93 0.82
C ARG A 293 15.94 34.31 2.11
N GLY A 294 17.21 33.91 2.27
CA GLY A 294 18.03 34.22 3.46
C GLY A 294 17.59 33.49 4.74
N ARG A 295 16.78 32.43 4.62
CA ARG A 295 16.28 31.65 5.76
C ARG A 295 17.08 30.37 6.03
N PHE A 296 17.93 29.98 5.10
CA PHE A 296 18.83 28.86 5.26
C PHE A 296 20.25 29.23 4.80
N ARG A 297 21.26 28.82 5.55
CA ARG A 297 22.66 29.12 5.22
C ARG A 297 23.18 28.20 4.11
N GLU A 298 23.87 28.80 3.16
CA GLU A 298 24.45 28.10 2.03
C GLU A 298 25.56 27.11 2.44
N ASP A 299 26.42 27.51 3.39
CA ASP A 299 27.49 26.66 3.94
C ASP A 299 26.95 25.39 4.60
N LEU A 300 25.90 25.52 5.41
CA LEU A 300 25.23 24.38 6.04
C LEU A 300 24.57 23.46 5.00
N TYR A 301 23.96 24.02 3.96
CA TYR A 301 23.38 23.23 2.88
C TYR A 301 24.43 22.33 2.22
N PHE A 302 25.58 22.87 1.85
CA PHE A 302 26.64 22.07 1.22
C PHE A 302 27.24 21.03 2.18
N ARG A 303 27.31 21.32 3.48
CA ARG A 303 27.77 20.34 4.48
C ARG A 303 26.80 19.18 4.69
N LEU A 304 25.50 19.43 4.59
CA LEU A 304 24.45 18.41 4.76
C LEU A 304 24.16 17.63 3.47
N HIS A 305 24.12 18.33 2.33
CA HIS A 305 23.71 17.80 1.04
C HIS A 305 24.83 16.99 0.35
N VAL A 306 25.42 16.04 1.08
CA VAL A 306 26.43 15.09 0.56
C VAL A 306 25.75 13.97 -0.21
N PHE A 307 24.67 13.41 0.35
CA PHE A 307 23.84 12.41 -0.30
C PHE A 307 22.36 12.79 -0.13
N SER A 308 21.59 12.73 -1.21
CA SER A 308 20.17 13.09 -1.18
C SER A 308 19.28 11.93 -1.63
N ILE A 309 18.15 11.77 -0.96
CA ILE A 309 17.10 10.82 -1.31
C ILE A 309 15.79 11.59 -1.43
N LEU A 310 15.24 11.63 -2.64
CA LEU A 310 13.93 12.21 -2.89
C LEU A 310 12.87 11.12 -2.77
N LEU A 311 11.87 11.32 -1.90
CA LEU A 311 10.76 10.40 -1.74
C LEU A 311 9.60 10.76 -2.67
N PRO A 312 9.06 9.77 -3.42
CA PRO A 312 7.89 9.98 -4.25
C PRO A 312 6.64 10.19 -3.39
N THR A 313 5.77 11.07 -3.86
CA THR A 313 4.42 11.25 -3.31
C THR A 313 3.59 9.98 -3.51
N LEU A 314 2.55 9.77 -2.71
CA LEU A 314 1.68 8.61 -2.86
C LEU A 314 0.94 8.64 -4.21
N LYS A 315 0.68 9.84 -4.74
CA LYS A 315 0.10 10.03 -6.09
C LYS A 315 1.00 9.47 -7.21
N GLU A 316 2.31 9.53 -7.06
CA GLU A 316 3.29 9.03 -8.03
C GLU A 316 3.54 7.52 -7.93
N ARG A 317 3.08 6.88 -6.84
CA ARG A 317 3.21 5.44 -6.58
C ARG A 317 1.88 4.83 -6.10
N ARG A 318 0.82 5.04 -6.86
CA ARG A 318 -0.54 4.54 -6.52
C ARG A 318 -0.60 3.01 -6.46
N GLU A 319 0.29 2.34 -7.16
CA GLU A 319 0.44 0.89 -7.13
C GLU A 319 0.81 0.34 -5.74
N ASP A 320 1.39 1.18 -4.87
CA ASP A 320 1.76 0.79 -3.51
C ASP A 320 0.61 0.93 -2.50
N VAL A 321 -0.50 1.59 -2.88
CA VAL A 321 -1.65 1.83 -1.98
C VAL A 321 -2.24 0.53 -1.41
N PRO A 322 -2.52 -0.53 -2.19
CA PRO A 322 -3.06 -1.77 -1.64
C PRO A 322 -2.13 -2.40 -0.59
N LEU A 323 -0.82 -2.39 -0.85
CA LEU A 323 0.17 -2.94 0.07
C LEU A 323 0.24 -2.16 1.39
N LEU A 324 0.21 -0.83 1.31
CA LEU A 324 0.19 0.05 2.48
C LEU A 324 -1.09 -0.14 3.30
N VAL A 325 -2.25 -0.22 2.63
CA VAL A 325 -3.55 -0.47 3.29
C VAL A 325 -3.52 -1.79 4.05
N HIS A 326 -3.09 -2.87 3.41
CA HIS A 326 -2.99 -4.17 4.06
C HIS A 326 -2.03 -4.15 5.26
N HIS A 327 -0.87 -3.51 5.13
CA HIS A 327 0.06 -3.37 6.24
C HIS A 327 -0.56 -2.63 7.43
N PHE A 328 -1.27 -1.52 7.19
CA PHE A 328 -1.94 -0.79 8.26
C PHE A 328 -3.05 -1.62 8.91
N ILE A 329 -3.82 -2.37 8.13
CA ILE A 329 -4.83 -3.28 8.68
C ILE A 329 -4.20 -4.32 9.61
N GLU A 330 -3.14 -4.98 9.18
CA GLU A 330 -2.43 -5.97 10.01
C GLU A 330 -1.87 -5.34 11.29
N LYS A 331 -1.27 -4.16 11.18
CA LYS A 331 -0.74 -3.41 12.32
C LYS A 331 -1.84 -3.06 13.32
N PHE A 332 -2.94 -2.49 12.85
CA PHE A 332 -4.02 -2.05 13.73
C PHE A 332 -4.82 -3.21 14.30
N ASN A 333 -4.97 -4.33 13.58
CA ASN A 333 -5.54 -5.55 14.15
C ASN A 333 -4.71 -6.04 15.33
N ALA A 334 -3.37 -6.04 15.22
CA ALA A 334 -2.49 -6.42 16.32
C ALA A 334 -2.59 -5.46 17.53
N GLU A 335 -2.78 -4.16 17.29
CA GLU A 335 -2.91 -3.15 18.34
C GLU A 335 -4.29 -3.14 19.03
N THR A 336 -5.37 -3.42 18.28
CA THR A 336 -6.75 -3.27 18.75
C THR A 336 -7.46 -4.60 19.06
N GLY A 337 -6.89 -5.73 18.65
CA GLY A 337 -7.51 -7.06 18.77
C GLY A 337 -8.69 -7.30 17.82
N LYS A 338 -8.88 -6.44 16.80
CA LYS A 338 -9.86 -6.67 15.73
C LYS A 338 -9.36 -7.72 14.73
N HIS A 339 -10.29 -8.26 13.94
CA HIS A 339 -10.03 -9.25 12.89
C HIS A 339 -10.50 -8.76 11.51
N VAL A 340 -10.07 -7.56 11.12
CA VAL A 340 -10.37 -7.04 9.77
C VAL A 340 -9.47 -7.76 8.76
N GLN A 341 -10.05 -8.51 7.82
CA GLN A 341 -9.33 -9.27 6.81
C GLN A 341 -8.89 -8.41 5.62
N GLY A 342 -9.58 -7.30 5.33
CA GLY A 342 -9.23 -6.45 4.21
C GLY A 342 -10.22 -5.34 3.89
N VAL A 343 -10.16 -4.89 2.64
CA VAL A 343 -10.98 -3.82 2.08
C VAL A 343 -11.74 -4.37 0.87
N SER A 344 -13.00 -3.97 0.71
CA SER A 344 -13.80 -4.36 -0.45
C SER A 344 -13.20 -3.81 -1.75
N PRO A 345 -13.41 -4.47 -2.91
CA PRO A 345 -12.89 -3.98 -4.20
C PRO A 345 -13.34 -2.55 -4.54
N ALA A 346 -14.58 -2.19 -4.19
CA ALA A 346 -15.12 -0.85 -4.42
C ALA A 346 -14.37 0.22 -3.58
N ALA A 347 -14.19 -0.05 -2.28
CA ALA A 347 -13.43 0.84 -1.40
C ALA A 347 -11.94 0.92 -1.80
N MET A 348 -11.33 -0.19 -2.24
CA MET A 348 -9.95 -0.18 -2.73
C MET A 348 -9.80 0.69 -3.98
N ALA A 349 -10.75 0.64 -4.91
CA ALA A 349 -10.74 1.49 -6.11
C ALA A 349 -10.80 2.99 -5.75
N VAL A 350 -11.61 3.36 -4.74
CA VAL A 350 -11.66 4.74 -4.22
C VAL A 350 -10.30 5.13 -3.61
N LEU A 351 -9.72 4.27 -2.77
CA LEU A 351 -8.42 4.51 -2.14
C LEU A 351 -7.30 4.68 -3.18
N GLN A 352 -7.28 3.88 -4.25
CA GLN A 352 -6.28 4.02 -5.33
C GLN A 352 -6.52 5.25 -6.22
N GLY A 353 -7.77 5.67 -6.38
CA GLY A 353 -8.17 6.82 -7.20
C GLY A 353 -7.83 8.16 -6.56
N TYR A 354 -7.81 8.22 -5.22
CA TYR A 354 -7.63 9.45 -4.46
C TYR A 354 -6.25 10.10 -4.64
N ALA A 355 -6.18 11.43 -4.48
CA ALA A 355 -4.97 12.21 -4.73
C ALA A 355 -3.94 12.12 -3.58
N TRP A 356 -4.41 11.84 -2.35
CA TRP A 356 -3.59 11.73 -1.14
C TRP A 356 -2.70 12.96 -0.87
N PRO A 357 -3.27 14.18 -0.69
CA PRO A 357 -2.50 15.39 -0.37
C PRO A 357 -1.66 15.25 0.92
N GLY A 358 -2.09 14.44 1.89
CA GLY A 358 -1.32 14.11 3.10
C GLY A 358 -0.50 12.81 2.99
N ASN A 359 -0.36 12.27 1.78
CA ASN A 359 0.44 11.08 1.46
C ASN A 359 0.11 9.87 2.37
N ILE A 360 1.13 9.13 2.81
CA ILE A 360 0.96 7.91 3.63
C ILE A 360 0.37 8.23 5.00
N ARG A 361 0.63 9.42 5.56
CA ARG A 361 0.07 9.82 6.86
C ARG A 361 -1.44 9.93 6.79
N GLU A 362 -1.96 10.54 5.73
CA GLU A 362 -3.41 10.60 5.49
C GLU A 362 -3.99 9.21 5.23
N LEU A 363 -3.34 8.38 4.40
CA LEU A 363 -3.77 6.99 4.15
C LEU A 363 -3.87 6.19 5.45
N ARG A 364 -2.86 6.27 6.31
CA ARG A 364 -2.85 5.61 7.62
C ARG A 364 -4.05 6.04 8.46
N ASN A 365 -4.28 7.34 8.60
CA ASN A 365 -5.39 7.89 9.40
C ASN A 365 -6.76 7.47 8.83
N THR A 366 -6.89 7.43 7.51
CA THR A 366 -8.11 6.99 6.84
C THR A 366 -8.39 5.50 7.12
N VAL A 367 -7.38 4.64 7.01
CA VAL A 367 -7.51 3.20 7.31
C VAL A 367 -7.81 2.99 8.79
N GLU A 368 -7.13 3.69 9.69
CA GLU A 368 -7.37 3.64 11.14
C GLU A 368 -8.81 4.00 11.48
N ARG A 369 -9.31 5.11 10.93
CA ARG A 369 -10.70 5.54 11.09
C ARG A 369 -11.67 4.50 10.55
N ALA A 370 -11.43 3.96 9.36
CA ALA A 370 -12.29 2.95 8.76
C ALA A 370 -12.34 1.67 9.62
N MET A 371 -11.21 1.29 10.22
CA MET A 371 -11.14 0.16 11.16
C MET A 371 -11.87 0.41 12.47
N ILE A 372 -11.98 1.65 12.93
CA ILE A 372 -12.81 1.98 14.10
C ILE A 372 -14.29 1.79 13.76
N LEU A 373 -14.71 2.25 12.57
CA LEU A 373 -16.11 2.28 12.12
C LEU A 373 -16.64 0.95 11.57
N VAL A 374 -15.76 0.01 11.21
CA VAL A 374 -16.19 -1.27 10.66
C VAL A 374 -16.66 -2.21 11.77
N ASP A 375 -17.88 -2.72 11.61
CA ASP A 375 -18.50 -3.72 12.50
C ASP A 375 -18.24 -5.18 12.01
N GLY A 376 -17.66 -5.34 10.83
CA GLY A 376 -17.36 -6.63 10.20
C GLY A 376 -15.88 -6.84 9.87
N GLU A 377 -15.61 -7.87 9.08
CA GLU A 377 -14.23 -8.27 8.70
C GLU A 377 -13.71 -7.54 7.45
N VAL A 378 -14.54 -6.78 6.73
CA VAL A 378 -14.17 -6.11 5.48
C VAL A 378 -14.59 -4.65 5.52
N ILE A 379 -13.64 -3.75 5.22
CA ILE A 379 -13.89 -2.31 5.10
C ILE A 379 -14.62 -2.03 3.77
N GLY A 380 -15.84 -1.53 3.85
CA GLY A 380 -16.65 -1.06 2.73
C GLY A 380 -16.37 0.39 2.35
N GLU A 381 -17.09 0.88 1.34
CA GLU A 381 -16.98 2.27 0.86
C GLU A 381 -17.59 3.24 1.89
N GLU A 382 -18.61 2.78 2.61
CA GLU A 382 -19.35 3.53 3.61
C GLU A 382 -18.53 3.89 4.87
N GLN A 383 -17.45 3.14 5.16
CA GLN A 383 -16.53 3.48 6.25
C GLN A 383 -15.42 4.47 5.82
N LEU A 384 -15.29 4.77 4.52
CA LEU A 384 -14.37 5.80 4.05
C LEU A 384 -14.91 7.21 4.32
N PRO A 385 -14.04 8.24 4.43
CA PRO A 385 -14.48 9.62 4.59
C PRO A 385 -15.42 10.08 3.45
N PRO A 386 -16.47 10.88 3.74
CA PRO A 386 -17.42 11.35 2.71
C PRO A 386 -16.76 12.08 1.53
N ASP A 387 -15.69 12.84 1.79
CA ASP A 387 -14.95 13.57 0.76
C ASP A 387 -14.26 12.61 -0.24
N MET A 388 -13.95 11.38 0.18
CA MET A 388 -13.41 10.32 -0.67
C MET A 388 -14.51 9.56 -1.41
N GLN A 389 -15.68 9.38 -0.78
CA GLN A 389 -16.87 8.78 -1.43
C GLN A 389 -17.39 9.66 -2.59
N ALA A 390 -17.33 10.98 -2.45
CA ALA A 390 -17.68 11.94 -3.49
C ALA A 390 -16.61 12.03 -4.60
N SER A 391 -15.39 11.57 -4.33
CA SER A 391 -14.26 11.55 -5.26
C SER A 391 -14.25 10.30 -6.16
N ARG A 392 -15.41 9.84 -6.61
CA ARG A 392 -15.41 9.12 -7.89
C ARG A 392 -14.89 10.10 -8.94
N PRO A 393 -13.95 9.73 -9.82
CA PRO A 393 -13.98 10.37 -11.13
C PRO A 393 -15.41 10.12 -11.60
N GLU A 394 -16.23 11.17 -11.70
CA GLU A 394 -17.58 11.03 -12.25
C GLU A 394 -17.44 10.08 -13.43
N ALA A 395 -18.12 8.93 -13.37
CA ALA A 395 -18.41 8.23 -14.60
C ALA A 395 -19.16 9.29 -15.40
N ALA A 396 -18.48 9.97 -16.33
CA ALA A 396 -19.00 11.18 -16.95
C ALA A 396 -20.41 10.89 -17.45
N THR A 397 -21.42 11.32 -16.71
CA THR A 397 -22.79 11.00 -17.03
C THR A 397 -23.21 11.99 -18.09
N LEU A 398 -23.31 11.53 -19.33
CA LEU A 398 -23.92 12.33 -20.39
C LEU A 398 -25.42 12.43 -20.08
N ARG A 399 -25.87 13.60 -19.63
CA ARG A 399 -27.29 13.89 -19.43
C ARG A 399 -27.90 14.28 -20.77
N VAL A 400 -28.70 13.40 -21.35
CA VAL A 400 -29.33 13.61 -22.65
C VAL A 400 -30.81 13.94 -22.43
N PRO A 401 -31.29 15.15 -22.77
CA PRO A 401 -32.71 15.47 -22.79
C PRO A 401 -33.52 14.50 -23.65
N LEU A 402 -34.63 13.99 -23.10
CA LEU A 402 -35.58 13.17 -23.86
C LEU A 402 -36.20 14.00 -24.99
N GLY A 403 -36.26 13.44 -26.20
CA GLY A 403 -36.75 14.12 -27.41
C GLY A 403 -35.67 14.62 -28.37
N LEU A 404 -34.39 14.42 -28.06
CA LEU A 404 -33.29 14.66 -29.01
C LEU A 404 -33.23 13.59 -30.10
N HIS A 405 -32.90 14.03 -31.32
CA HIS A 405 -32.57 13.11 -32.41
C HIS A 405 -31.30 12.32 -32.09
N ILE A 406 -31.32 11.02 -32.42
CA ILE A 406 -30.23 10.08 -32.12
C ILE A 406 -28.86 10.54 -32.62
N ASP A 407 -28.80 11.23 -33.77
CA ASP A 407 -27.56 11.76 -34.34
C ASP A 407 -26.88 12.82 -33.45
N LYS A 408 -27.67 13.60 -32.69
CA LYS A 408 -27.14 14.59 -31.75
C LYS A 408 -26.61 13.92 -30.49
N VAL A 409 -27.32 12.91 -29.99
CA VAL A 409 -26.89 12.09 -28.86
C VAL A 409 -25.58 11.38 -29.18
N GLU A 410 -25.50 10.79 -30.37
CA GLU A 410 -24.30 10.12 -30.87
C GLU A 410 -23.12 11.11 -31.00
N LYS A 411 -23.35 12.30 -31.56
CA LYS A 411 -22.33 13.35 -31.69
C LYS A 411 -21.76 13.76 -30.32
N GLU A 412 -22.63 14.07 -29.37
CA GLU A 412 -22.21 14.48 -28.03
C GLU A 412 -21.46 13.37 -27.30
N TYR A 413 -21.94 12.12 -27.41
CA TYR A 413 -21.31 10.96 -26.80
C TYR A 413 -19.91 10.69 -27.38
N ILE A 414 -19.75 10.81 -28.70
CA ILE A 414 -18.45 10.66 -29.38
C ILE A 414 -17.47 11.76 -28.94
N LEU A 415 -17.90 13.02 -28.89
CA LEU A 415 -17.04 14.15 -28.52
C LEU A 415 -16.61 14.07 -27.05
N ALA A 416 -17.54 13.76 -26.15
CA ALA A 416 -17.24 13.55 -24.73
C ALA A 416 -16.27 12.38 -24.50
N SER A 417 -16.45 11.28 -25.24
CA SER A 417 -15.54 10.12 -25.18
C SER A 417 -14.14 10.45 -25.70
N LEU A 418 -14.03 11.23 -26.77
CA LEU A 418 -12.75 11.67 -27.34
C LEU A 418 -12.00 12.60 -26.38
N GLN A 419 -12.70 13.54 -25.75
CA GLN A 419 -12.12 14.45 -24.76
C GLN A 419 -11.61 13.69 -23.53
N ARG A 420 -12.39 12.72 -23.02
CA ARG A 420 -12.00 11.86 -21.89
C ARG A 420 -10.74 11.05 -22.16
N ASN A 421 -10.56 10.60 -23.40
CA ASN A 421 -9.37 9.86 -23.83
C ASN A 421 -8.20 10.75 -24.25
N GLY A 422 -8.22 12.05 -23.91
CA GLY A 422 -7.15 12.99 -24.21
C GLY A 422 -6.89 13.17 -25.71
N GLY A 423 -7.93 13.02 -26.55
CA GLY A 423 -7.83 13.12 -28.01
C GLY A 423 -7.29 11.87 -28.70
N ASN A 424 -7.08 10.76 -28.00
CA ASN A 424 -6.61 9.50 -28.60
C ASN A 424 -7.74 8.81 -29.38
N LYS A 425 -7.71 8.93 -30.71
CA LYS A 425 -8.75 8.42 -31.62
C LYS A 425 -8.82 6.89 -31.66
N ALA A 426 -7.68 6.20 -31.66
CA ALA A 426 -7.61 4.73 -31.68
C ALA A 426 -8.28 4.13 -30.44
N ARG A 427 -7.87 4.61 -29.27
CA ARG A 427 -8.45 4.20 -27.99
C ARG A 427 -9.94 4.56 -27.87
N THR A 428 -10.34 5.69 -28.44
CA THR A 428 -11.75 6.11 -28.45
C THR A 428 -12.61 5.20 -29.33
N ALA A 429 -12.12 4.78 -30.49
CA ALA A 429 -12.84 3.89 -31.39
C ALA A 429 -13.07 2.50 -30.76
N GLU A 430 -12.04 1.95 -30.11
CA GLU A 430 -12.09 0.69 -29.38
C GLU A 430 -13.15 0.71 -28.26
N ILE A 431 -13.13 1.76 -27.42
CA ILE A 431 -14.09 1.92 -26.31
C ILE A 431 -15.53 2.09 -26.83
N LEU A 432 -15.71 2.79 -27.95
CA LEU A 432 -17.02 2.99 -28.58
C LEU A 432 -17.53 1.78 -29.37
N GLY A 433 -16.71 0.74 -29.55
CA GLY A 433 -17.06 -0.44 -30.35
C GLY A 433 -17.22 -0.15 -31.85
N ILE A 434 -16.56 0.88 -32.37
CA ILE A 434 -16.60 1.26 -33.79
C ILE A 434 -15.21 1.22 -34.42
N SER A 435 -15.14 1.10 -35.75
CA SER A 435 -13.85 1.18 -36.45
C SER A 435 -13.25 2.59 -36.37
N GLU A 436 -11.92 2.69 -36.35
CA GLU A 436 -11.22 3.99 -36.41
C GLU A 436 -11.63 4.81 -37.65
N LYS A 437 -11.85 4.14 -38.79
CA LYS A 437 -12.35 4.75 -40.02
C LYS A 437 -13.74 5.37 -39.83
N THR A 438 -14.63 4.67 -39.11
CA THR A 438 -15.97 5.17 -38.78
C THR A 438 -15.90 6.40 -37.88
N LEU A 439 -15.06 6.36 -36.84
CA LEU A 439 -14.85 7.50 -35.94
C LEU A 439 -14.32 8.72 -36.70
N TYR A 440 -13.32 8.51 -37.56
CA TYR A 440 -12.71 9.56 -38.37
C TYR A 440 -13.72 10.24 -39.30
N ASN A 441 -14.54 9.46 -40.00
CA ASN A 441 -15.58 9.98 -40.89
C ASN A 441 -16.63 10.81 -40.14
N LYS A 442 -17.04 10.38 -38.93
CA LYS A 442 -18.00 11.10 -38.09
C LYS A 442 -17.42 12.42 -37.59
N LEU A 443 -16.16 12.43 -37.12
CA LEU A 443 -15.48 13.65 -36.67
C LEU A 443 -15.32 14.68 -37.79
N ASN A 444 -14.98 14.24 -39.01
CA ASN A 444 -14.88 15.14 -40.17
C ASN A 444 -16.23 15.74 -40.56
N ARG A 445 -17.31 14.94 -40.51
CA ARG A 445 -18.67 15.43 -40.74
C ARG A 445 -19.05 16.49 -39.71
N TYR A 446 -18.75 16.27 -38.44
CA TYR A 446 -19.03 17.24 -37.37
C TYR A 446 -18.22 18.54 -37.53
N ALA A 447 -16.96 18.45 -37.95
CA ALA A 447 -16.12 19.61 -38.23
C ALA A 447 -16.65 20.42 -39.42
N ALA A 448 -17.15 19.75 -40.47
CA ALA A 448 -17.77 20.40 -41.63
C ALA A 448 -19.09 21.11 -41.26
N GLU A 449 -19.92 20.48 -40.43
CA GLU A 449 -21.16 21.07 -39.90
C GLU A 449 -20.90 22.28 -38.97
N ALA A 450 -19.82 22.25 -38.18
CA ALA A 450 -19.44 23.38 -37.33
C ALA A 450 -18.95 24.59 -38.16
N ARG A 451 -18.20 24.33 -39.24
CA ARG A 451 -17.74 25.37 -40.17
C ARG A 451 -18.89 26.04 -40.93
N SER A 452 -19.96 25.30 -41.27
CA SER A 452 -21.11 25.88 -41.98
C SER A 452 -22.02 26.73 -41.10
N ARG A 453 -21.95 26.59 -39.76
CA ARG A 453 -22.74 27.37 -38.78
C ARG A 453 -22.03 28.60 -38.22
N GLY A 454 -20.75 28.82 -38.55
CA GLY A 454 -19.98 29.95 -38.06
C GLY A 454 -19.56 29.87 -36.59
N GLU A 455 -19.62 28.68 -35.98
CA GLU A 455 -19.34 28.45 -34.54
C GLU A 455 -17.89 28.03 -34.22
N ALA A 456 -16.97 28.11 -35.19
CA ALA A 456 -15.59 27.66 -35.00
C ALA A 456 -14.81 28.62 -34.08
N SER A 457 -14.74 28.30 -32.78
CA SER A 457 -13.75 28.88 -31.85
C SER A 457 -12.54 27.96 -31.70
N GLU A 458 -11.38 28.52 -31.37
CA GLU A 458 -10.08 27.81 -31.20
C GLU A 458 -10.06 26.74 -30.09
N GLY A 459 -11.19 26.46 -29.42
CA GLY A 459 -11.33 25.45 -28.37
C GLY A 459 -12.23 24.26 -28.70
N ASP A 460 -12.81 24.17 -29.89
CA ASP A 460 -13.71 23.05 -30.24
C ASP A 460 -12.93 21.75 -30.53
N PRO A 461 -13.17 20.63 -29.82
CA PRO A 461 -12.50 19.35 -30.10
C PRO A 461 -12.69 18.84 -31.53
N ALA A 462 -13.72 19.31 -32.25
CA ALA A 462 -13.89 19.03 -33.68
C ALA A 462 -12.92 19.80 -34.60
N ALA A 463 -12.43 20.97 -34.18
CA ALA A 463 -11.54 21.83 -34.98
C ALA A 463 -10.10 21.29 -35.06
N ALA A 464 -9.63 20.56 -34.04
CA ALA A 464 -8.29 19.97 -33.98
C ALA A 464 -8.02 18.89 -35.05
N VAL A 465 -9.05 18.44 -35.77
CA VAL A 465 -8.92 17.42 -36.83
C VAL A 465 -8.41 18.01 -38.14
N GLY A 466 -8.56 19.32 -38.37
CA GLY A 466 -8.24 19.97 -39.65
C GLY A 466 -6.81 20.49 -39.82
N ALA A 467 -5.94 20.43 -38.81
CA ALA A 467 -4.63 21.09 -38.82
C ALA A 467 -3.45 20.19 -39.30
N LYS A 468 -3.72 18.94 -39.69
CA LYS A 468 -2.74 18.05 -40.31
C LYS A 468 -3.39 17.30 -41.48
N ALA A 469 -3.48 17.99 -42.61
CA ALA A 469 -3.53 17.37 -43.93
C ALA A 469 -2.22 17.74 -44.63
#